data_AF-A0A7R9J9P3-F1
#
_entry.id   AF-A0A7R9J9P3-F1
#
_cell.length_a   1.000
_cell.length_b   1.000
_cell.length_c   1.000
_cell.angle_alpha   90.00
_cell.angle_beta   90.00
_cell.angle_gamma   90.00
#
_symmetry.space_group_name_H-M   'P 1'
#
loop_
_entity.id
_entity.type
_entity.pdbx_description
1 polymer ?
#
loop_
_entity_poly.entity_id
_entity_poly.type
_entity_poly.pdbx_seq_one_letter_code
_entity_poly.pdbx_strand_id
1 'polypeptide(L)'
;MAVNLSSKMSKTLIILGSSAAVSACAYAVYRYWKRRESKSIDEGFEDVSRLEESPERRILVLGLENAGKSTILSQVTSANCHNHDVKPTEGFNVTRLQNGETSLNIWEVGGREPFRKYWVNFLQDTDLLVFVVDAADAHNLSLAVTEVKRLLGDDRMAKVPILVLANKQDKVGALVPSDVADALDLNSIPPSSHKVRVLGTQTPPGATERHPSIAEVENMLLLMCDK
;
A
#
# COMPACT_ATOMS: atom_id res chain seq x y z
N MET A 1 36.37 -32.88 41.92
CA MET A 1 35.95 -32.49 40.55
C MET A 1 35.05 -33.60 40.03
N ALA A 2 33.90 -33.19 39.49
CA ALA A 2 32.74 -34.02 39.15
C ALA A 2 33.03 -35.14 38.12
N VAL A 3 32.19 -36.18 38.07
CA VAL A 3 31.43 -36.68 36.90
C VAL A 3 30.63 -37.95 37.27
N ASN A 4 29.41 -38.05 36.72
CA ASN A 4 28.55 -39.22 36.50
C ASN A 4 27.77 -39.85 37.67
N LEU A 5 26.49 -39.46 37.76
CA LEU A 5 25.43 -40.32 38.28
C LEU A 5 24.51 -40.71 37.10
N SER A 6 24.98 -41.66 36.30
CA SER A 6 24.19 -42.30 35.24
C SER A 6 23.78 -43.71 35.69
N SER A 7 22.50 -44.00 35.45
CA SER A 7 21.89 -45.32 35.43
C SER A 7 21.68 -46.00 36.79
N LYS A 8 20.43 -45.95 37.26
CA LYS A 8 19.62 -47.12 37.67
C LYS A 8 18.46 -46.67 38.53
N MET A 9 17.26 -46.66 37.96
CA MET A 9 16.05 -47.19 38.60
C MET A 9 15.17 -47.68 37.45
N SER A 10 15.42 -48.88 36.91
CA SER A 10 14.72 -50.09 37.33
C SER A 10 13.23 -49.86 37.54
N LYS A 11 12.42 -50.32 36.57
CA LYS A 11 11.22 -51.12 36.84
C LYS A 11 10.81 -51.87 35.57
N THR A 12 11.40 -53.05 35.50
CA THR A 12 11.00 -54.25 34.77
C THR A 12 9.48 -54.39 34.66
N LEU A 13 9.07 -54.64 33.42
CA LEU A 13 7.78 -55.12 32.96
C LEU A 13 7.48 -56.52 33.51
N ILE A 14 6.38 -56.73 34.26
CA ILE A 14 5.61 -58.00 34.22
C ILE A 14 4.11 -57.68 34.21
N ILE A 15 3.51 -58.16 33.13
CA ILE A 15 2.13 -58.09 32.68
C ILE A 15 1.26 -59.05 33.50
N LEU A 16 0.01 -58.68 33.82
CA LEU A 16 -1.14 -59.61 33.87
C LEU A 16 -2.44 -58.78 33.86
N GLY A 17 -3.01 -58.61 32.67
CA GLY A 17 -4.28 -57.91 32.48
C GLY A 17 -4.43 -57.39 31.06
N SER A 18 -4.80 -58.29 30.14
CA SER A 18 -5.31 -58.02 28.79
C SER A 18 -4.54 -56.96 28.00
N SER A 19 -3.56 -57.40 27.20
CA SER A 19 -2.74 -56.56 26.30
C SER A 19 -3.55 -55.63 25.39
N ALA A 20 -4.81 -55.97 25.09
CA ALA A 20 -5.74 -55.11 24.35
C ALA A 20 -6.30 -53.93 25.18
N ALA A 21 -6.60 -54.13 26.47
CA ALA A 21 -7.27 -53.13 27.30
C ALA A 21 -6.33 -52.00 27.75
N VAL A 22 -5.09 -52.34 28.15
CA VAL A 22 -4.07 -51.34 28.50
C VAL A 22 -3.69 -50.51 27.28
N SER A 23 -3.60 -51.16 26.11
CA SER A 23 -3.36 -50.48 24.83
C SER A 23 -4.53 -49.59 24.41
N ALA A 24 -5.77 -50.04 24.59
CA ALA A 24 -6.96 -49.25 24.29
C ALA A 24 -7.08 -48.02 25.20
N CYS A 25 -6.81 -48.17 26.50
CA CYS A 25 -6.80 -47.06 27.45
C CYS A 25 -5.67 -46.08 27.18
N ALA A 26 -4.44 -46.56 26.95
CA ALA A 26 -3.31 -45.70 26.59
C ALA A 26 -3.54 -44.97 25.26
N TYR A 27 -4.13 -45.65 24.27
CA TYR A 27 -4.49 -45.04 22.99
C TYR A 27 -5.63 -44.03 23.15
N ALA A 28 -6.64 -44.30 23.98
CA ALA A 28 -7.71 -43.35 24.29
C ALA A 28 -7.18 -42.09 24.99
N VAL A 29 -6.26 -42.26 25.95
CA VAL A 29 -5.58 -41.14 26.63
C VAL A 29 -4.69 -40.37 25.66
N TYR A 30 -3.89 -41.04 24.83
CA TYR A 30 -3.09 -40.41 23.78
C TYR A 30 -3.96 -39.65 22.78
N ARG A 31 -5.08 -40.24 22.34
CA ARG A 31 -6.04 -39.62 21.41
C ARG A 31 -6.78 -38.45 22.06
N TYR A 32 -7.07 -38.54 23.35
CA TYR A 32 -7.66 -37.46 24.12
C TYR A 32 -6.67 -36.29 24.28
N TRP A 33 -5.43 -36.57 24.68
CA TRP A 33 -4.36 -35.58 24.82
C TRP A 33 -4.03 -34.91 23.49
N LYS A 34 -3.87 -35.69 22.41
CA LYS A 34 -3.62 -35.19 21.05
C LYS A 34 -4.78 -34.36 20.48
N ARG A 35 -6.04 -34.70 20.79
CA ARG A 35 -7.19 -33.86 20.44
C ARG A 35 -7.21 -32.54 21.19
N ARG A 36 -6.83 -32.56 22.48
CA ARG A 36 -6.83 -31.37 23.33
C ARG A 36 -5.71 -30.41 22.94
N GLU A 37 -4.55 -30.95 22.58
CA GLU A 37 -3.43 -30.16 22.05
C GLU A 37 -3.75 -29.57 20.66
N SER A 38 -4.40 -30.34 19.77
CA SER A 38 -4.88 -29.81 18.50
C SER A 38 -5.92 -28.70 18.71
N LYS A 39 -6.88 -28.88 19.63
CA LYS A 39 -7.87 -27.83 19.94
C LYS A 39 -7.26 -26.56 20.52
N SER A 40 -6.28 -26.67 21.42
CA SER A 40 -5.60 -25.48 21.96
C SER A 40 -4.71 -24.78 20.94
N ILE A 41 -4.18 -25.52 19.96
CA ILE A 41 -3.42 -24.95 18.85
C ILE A 41 -4.37 -24.28 17.85
N ASP A 42 -5.50 -24.91 17.52
CA ASP A 42 -6.51 -24.36 16.60
C ASP A 42 -7.19 -23.11 17.19
N GLU A 43 -7.59 -23.14 18.48
CA GLU A 43 -8.16 -21.98 19.19
C GLU A 43 -7.14 -20.83 19.33
N GLY A 44 -5.87 -21.15 19.60
CA GLY A 44 -4.79 -20.15 19.67
C GLY A 44 -4.40 -19.58 18.30
N PHE A 45 -4.57 -20.34 17.22
CA PHE A 45 -4.29 -19.90 15.85
C PHE A 45 -5.44 -19.05 15.28
N GLU A 46 -6.69 -19.37 15.65
CA GLU A 46 -7.85 -18.54 15.32
C GLU A 46 -7.81 -17.17 16.02
N ASP A 47 -7.35 -17.09 17.27
CA ASP A 47 -7.26 -15.81 17.99
C ASP A 47 -6.11 -14.91 17.49
N VAL A 48 -5.02 -15.51 17.01
CA VAL A 48 -3.91 -14.77 16.37
C VAL A 48 -4.30 -14.26 14.97
N SER A 49 -5.22 -14.94 14.27
CA SER A 49 -5.79 -14.45 13.00
C SER A 49 -6.81 -13.31 13.15
N ARG A 50 -7.20 -12.99 14.40
CA ARG A 50 -8.12 -11.90 14.77
C ARG A 50 -7.44 -10.68 15.37
N LEU A 51 -6.11 -10.62 15.37
CA LEU A 51 -5.46 -9.31 15.28
C LEU A 51 -5.90 -8.75 13.94
N GLU A 52 -6.94 -7.94 13.94
CA GLU A 52 -7.42 -7.26 12.75
C GLU A 52 -6.21 -6.57 12.14
N GLU A 53 -5.66 -7.15 11.07
CA GLU A 53 -4.72 -6.44 10.23
C GLU A 53 -5.48 -5.21 9.78
N SER A 54 -5.16 -4.07 10.40
CA SER A 54 -5.57 -2.76 9.94
C SER A 54 -5.57 -2.78 8.41
N PRO A 55 -6.69 -2.52 7.73
CA PRO A 55 -6.79 -2.75 6.30
C PRO A 55 -5.69 -1.95 5.59
N GLU A 56 -4.64 -2.65 5.16
CA GLU A 56 -3.51 -2.02 4.47
C GLU A 56 -3.98 -1.68 3.05
N ARG A 57 -4.02 -0.39 2.73
CA ARG A 57 -4.47 0.09 1.42
C ARG A 57 -3.28 0.40 0.54
N ARG A 58 -3.30 -0.09 -0.70
CA ARG A 58 -2.22 0.12 -1.67
C ARG A 58 -2.52 1.28 -2.59
N ILE A 59 -1.72 2.34 -2.47
CA ILE A 59 -1.81 3.54 -3.30
C ILE A 59 -0.68 3.51 -4.31
N LEU A 60 -1.00 3.63 -5.60
CA LEU A 60 -0.01 3.70 -6.68
C LEU A 60 0.12 5.14 -7.16
N VAL A 61 1.34 5.69 -7.14
CA VAL A 61 1.64 7.07 -7.54
C VAL A 61 2.42 7.07 -8.85
N LEU A 62 1.77 7.53 -9.91
CA LEU A 62 2.31 7.65 -11.26
C LEU A 62 2.24 9.09 -11.76
N GLY A 63 2.87 9.35 -12.90
CA GLY A 63 2.97 10.68 -13.49
C GLY A 63 4.32 10.86 -14.18
N LEU A 64 4.39 11.80 -15.12
CA LEU A 64 5.60 12.03 -15.90
C LEU A 64 6.79 12.42 -15.01
N GLU A 65 8.00 12.32 -15.56
CA GLU A 65 9.18 12.88 -14.90
C GLU A 65 8.96 14.36 -14.57
N ASN A 66 9.57 14.82 -13.48
CA ASN A 66 9.46 16.20 -13.00
C ASN A 66 8.04 16.66 -12.60
N ALA A 67 7.00 15.82 -12.65
CA ALA A 67 5.65 16.20 -12.21
C ALA A 67 5.57 16.59 -10.71
N GLY A 68 6.55 16.17 -9.89
CA GLY A 68 6.64 16.49 -8.46
C GLY A 68 6.15 15.41 -7.51
N LYS A 69 6.04 14.15 -7.99
CA LYS A 69 5.61 12.98 -7.20
C LYS A 69 6.36 12.85 -5.88
N SER A 70 7.68 12.71 -5.91
CA SER A 70 8.49 12.49 -4.71
C SER A 70 8.49 13.71 -3.79
N THR A 71 8.39 14.92 -4.34
CA THR A 71 8.26 16.15 -3.53
C THR A 71 6.96 16.17 -2.74
N ILE A 72 5.83 15.87 -3.38
CA ILE A 72 4.53 15.78 -2.69
C ILE A 72 4.58 14.67 -1.64
N LEU A 73 5.08 13.48 -2.01
CA LEU A 73 5.14 12.33 -1.09
C LEU A 73 6.04 12.58 0.11
N SER A 74 7.17 13.25 -0.08
CA SER A 74 8.04 13.66 1.02
C SER A 74 7.29 14.55 2.02
N GLN A 75 6.52 15.53 1.53
CA GLN A 75 5.75 16.44 2.40
C GLN A 75 4.50 15.81 3.03
N VAL A 76 3.90 14.80 2.38
CA VAL A 76 2.78 14.02 2.95
C VAL A 76 3.29 13.09 4.05
N THR A 77 4.44 12.46 3.88
CA THR A 77 4.93 11.39 4.77
C THR A 77 5.86 11.91 5.87
N SER A 78 6.55 13.02 5.64
CA SER A 78 7.45 13.66 6.60
C SER A 78 6.97 15.07 6.92
N ALA A 79 7.00 15.45 8.20
CA ALA A 79 6.73 16.83 8.64
C ALA A 79 7.82 17.84 8.20
N ASN A 80 8.91 17.36 7.59
CA ASN A 80 10.02 18.19 7.18
C ASN A 80 9.80 18.73 5.76
N CYS A 81 9.59 20.04 5.65
CA CYS A 81 9.38 20.75 4.39
C CYS A 81 10.67 21.00 3.58
N HIS A 82 11.80 20.43 4.02
CA HIS A 82 13.11 20.67 3.43
C HIS A 82 13.22 19.91 2.10
N ASN A 83 12.72 20.53 1.02
CA ASN A 83 12.73 20.01 -0.35
C ASN A 83 14.11 20.02 -1.02
N HIS A 84 15.20 20.04 -0.26
CA HIS A 84 16.54 20.14 -0.81
C HIS A 84 16.97 18.78 -1.35
N ASP A 85 17.15 18.71 -2.68
CA ASP A 85 17.76 17.59 -3.40
C ASP A 85 16.91 16.33 -3.65
N VAL A 86 15.64 16.51 -4.07
CA VAL A 86 14.86 15.41 -4.65
C VAL A 86 15.45 15.02 -6.02
N LYS A 87 16.09 13.85 -6.10
CA LYS A 87 16.62 13.28 -7.35
C LYS A 87 15.53 12.54 -8.13
N PRO A 88 15.62 12.44 -9.47
CA PRO A 88 14.72 11.61 -10.26
C PRO A 88 14.69 10.16 -9.75
N THR A 89 13.50 9.63 -9.50
CA THR A 89 13.32 8.24 -9.03
C THR A 89 13.68 7.25 -10.14
N GLU A 90 14.72 6.46 -9.92
CA GLU A 90 15.07 5.31 -10.76
C GLU A 90 14.44 4.04 -10.17
N GLY A 91 13.46 3.45 -10.86
CA GLY A 91 12.69 2.32 -10.35
C GLY A 91 11.46 2.76 -9.57
N PHE A 92 11.40 2.43 -8.28
CA PHE A 92 10.26 2.72 -7.41
C PHE A 92 10.70 3.02 -5.97
N ASN A 93 9.83 3.72 -5.23
CA ASN A 93 9.96 4.00 -3.80
C ASN A 93 8.67 3.56 -3.09
N VAL A 94 8.79 2.98 -1.89
CA VAL A 94 7.64 2.56 -1.08
C VAL A 94 7.68 3.31 0.25
N THR A 95 6.56 3.94 0.60
CA THR A 95 6.44 4.65 1.87
C THR A 95 5.12 4.31 2.54
N ARG A 96 5.16 4.09 3.86
CA ARG A 96 3.98 3.80 4.66
C ARG A 96 3.53 5.08 5.36
N LEU A 97 2.25 5.43 5.21
CA LEU A 97 1.60 6.51 5.93
C LEU A 97 0.59 5.89 6.90
N GLN A 98 0.81 6.05 8.20
CA GLN A 98 -0.07 5.57 9.24
C GLN A 98 -0.97 6.71 9.72
N ASN A 99 -2.29 6.52 9.67
CA ASN A 99 -3.25 7.44 10.27
C ASN A 99 -4.25 6.67 11.15
N GLY A 100 -4.04 6.73 12.47
CA GLY A 100 -4.81 5.93 13.43
C GLY A 100 -4.67 4.44 13.14
N GLU A 101 -5.81 3.77 12.95
CA GLU A 101 -5.88 2.34 12.62
C GLU A 101 -5.76 2.07 11.11
N THR A 102 -5.65 3.08 10.26
CA THR A 102 -5.51 2.89 8.81
C THR A 102 -4.05 3.01 8.38
N SER A 103 -3.58 2.03 7.61
CA SER A 103 -2.23 2.00 7.04
C SER A 103 -2.30 2.13 5.52
N LEU A 104 -1.66 3.16 4.97
CA LEU A 104 -1.57 3.40 3.53
C LEU A 104 -0.16 3.05 3.04
N ASN A 105 -0.04 2.05 2.17
CA ASN A 105 1.20 1.68 1.50
C ASN A 105 1.28 2.39 0.15
N ILE A 106 2.12 3.41 0.05
CA ILE A 106 2.28 4.26 -1.13
C ILE A 106 3.44 3.76 -1.97
N TRP A 107 3.17 3.40 -3.22
CA TRP A 107 4.13 2.95 -4.23
C TRP A 107 4.34 4.05 -5.26
N GLU A 108 5.47 4.75 -5.19
CA GLU A 108 5.89 5.72 -6.19
C GLU A 108 6.72 5.03 -7.27
N VAL A 109 6.40 5.26 -8.54
CA VAL A 109 7.21 4.74 -9.66
C VAL A 109 7.80 5.89 -10.48
N GLY A 110 9.06 5.73 -10.90
CA GLY A 110 9.76 6.68 -11.76
C GLY A 110 9.01 6.95 -13.07
N GLY A 111 9.00 8.21 -13.51
CA GLY A 111 8.26 8.67 -14.70
C GLY A 111 9.10 9.00 -15.93
N ARG A 112 10.42 8.80 -15.85
CA ARG A 112 11.37 9.06 -16.94
C ARG A 112 11.25 7.99 -18.03
N GLU A 113 11.45 8.37 -19.28
CA GLU A 113 11.67 7.37 -20.33
C GLU A 113 13.04 6.69 -20.21
N PRO A 114 13.16 5.38 -20.49
CA PRO A 114 12.14 4.48 -21.03
C PRO A 114 11.33 3.74 -19.96
N PHE A 115 11.42 4.14 -18.68
CA PHE A 115 10.89 3.37 -17.56
C PHE A 115 9.36 3.34 -17.46
N ARG A 116 8.66 4.31 -18.09
CA ARG A 116 7.18 4.37 -18.11
C ARG A 116 6.50 3.09 -18.61
N LYS A 117 7.16 2.35 -19.51
CA LYS A 117 6.66 1.04 -20.00
C LYS A 117 6.47 0.01 -18.89
N TYR A 118 7.17 0.16 -17.75
CA TYR A 118 7.08 -0.76 -16.62
C TYR A 118 5.96 -0.41 -15.63
N TRP A 119 5.25 0.71 -15.79
CA TRP A 119 4.13 1.07 -14.90
C TRP A 119 3.06 -0.02 -14.83
N VAL A 120 2.84 -0.75 -15.93
CA VAL A 120 1.88 -1.87 -16.00
C VAL A 120 2.20 -3.00 -15.04
N ASN A 121 3.45 -3.10 -14.56
CA ASN A 121 3.85 -4.13 -13.59
C ASN A 121 3.37 -3.82 -12.17
N PHE A 122 2.91 -2.60 -11.90
CA PHE A 122 2.52 -2.14 -10.57
C PHE A 122 1.01 -1.96 -10.41
N LEU A 123 0.19 -2.25 -11.44
CA LEU A 123 -1.25 -2.00 -11.41
C LEU A 123 -2.02 -2.99 -10.55
N GLN A 124 -1.50 -4.20 -10.39
CA GLN A 124 -2.17 -5.24 -9.59
C GLN A 124 -2.34 -4.81 -8.13
N ASP A 125 -3.48 -5.16 -7.55
CA ASP A 125 -3.85 -4.87 -6.16
C ASP A 125 -3.77 -3.38 -5.79
N THR A 126 -4.02 -2.48 -6.75
CA THR A 126 -4.09 -1.03 -6.49
C THR A 126 -5.47 -0.66 -5.96
N ASP A 127 -5.54 -0.12 -4.75
CA ASP A 127 -6.79 0.42 -4.17
C ASP A 127 -7.07 1.86 -4.63
N LEU A 128 -6.03 2.63 -4.93
CA LEU A 128 -6.13 4.02 -5.40
C LEU A 128 -4.98 4.36 -6.35
N LEU A 129 -5.31 4.94 -7.51
CA LEU A 129 -4.33 5.57 -8.39
C LEU A 129 -4.22 7.06 -8.07
N VAL A 130 -3.01 7.51 -7.77
CA VAL A 130 -2.67 8.94 -7.75
C VAL A 130 -1.87 9.25 -9.01
N PHE A 131 -2.37 10.15 -9.85
CA PHE A 131 -1.67 10.60 -11.06
C PHE A 131 -1.27 12.07 -10.94
N VAL A 132 0.03 12.34 -10.93
CA VAL A 132 0.56 13.70 -10.75
C VAL A 132 0.89 14.33 -12.11
N VAL A 133 0.37 15.53 -12.33
CA VAL A 133 0.56 16.33 -13.55
C VAL A 133 1.29 17.63 -13.19
N ASP A 134 2.33 17.99 -13.94
CA ASP A 134 2.85 19.35 -13.91
C ASP A 134 1.89 20.26 -14.68
N ALA A 135 1.06 21.02 -13.95
CA ALA A 135 0.05 21.87 -14.56
C ALA A 135 0.63 23.05 -15.34
N ALA A 136 1.90 23.38 -15.12
CA ALA A 136 2.61 24.44 -15.84
C ALA A 136 3.34 23.93 -17.10
N ASP A 137 3.33 22.62 -17.35
CA ASP A 137 3.98 22.00 -18.51
C ASP A 137 2.96 21.63 -19.60
N ALA A 138 2.54 22.64 -20.35
CA ALA A 138 1.62 22.46 -21.46
C ALA A 138 2.17 21.55 -22.57
N HIS A 139 3.49 21.43 -22.72
CA HIS A 139 4.11 20.59 -23.75
C HIS A 139 3.89 19.10 -23.45
N ASN A 140 4.12 18.71 -22.20
CA ASN A 140 3.98 17.32 -21.76
C ASN A 140 2.54 16.93 -21.37
N LEU A 141 1.59 17.86 -21.35
CA LEU A 141 0.20 17.57 -21.01
C LEU A 141 -0.41 16.52 -21.96
N SER A 142 -0.21 16.65 -23.27
CA SER A 142 -0.71 15.67 -24.27
C SER A 142 -0.16 14.24 -24.03
N LEU A 143 1.08 14.15 -23.56
CA LEU A 143 1.72 12.90 -23.20
C LEU A 143 1.14 12.32 -21.91
N ALA A 144 0.87 13.18 -20.93
CA ALA A 144 0.19 12.79 -19.69
C ALA A 144 -1.22 12.22 -19.98
N VAL A 145 -1.98 12.84 -20.89
CA VAL A 145 -3.28 12.33 -21.36
C VAL A 145 -3.14 10.91 -21.92
N THR A 146 -2.17 10.72 -22.81
CA THR A 146 -1.94 9.43 -23.46
C THR A 146 -1.61 8.34 -22.43
N GLU A 147 -0.75 8.65 -21.45
CA GLU A 147 -0.39 7.71 -20.41
C GLU A 147 -1.53 7.39 -19.45
N VAL A 148 -2.32 8.38 -19.01
CA VAL A 148 -3.50 8.13 -18.17
C VAL A 148 -4.48 7.24 -18.91
N LYS A 149 -4.83 7.56 -20.16
CA LYS A 149 -5.76 6.74 -20.95
C LYS A 149 -5.24 5.31 -21.13
N ARG A 150 -3.94 5.14 -21.35
CA ARG A 150 -3.30 3.82 -21.43
C ARG A 150 -3.43 3.03 -20.11
N LEU A 151 -3.26 3.69 -18.97
CA LEU A 151 -3.40 3.07 -17.65
C LEU A 151 -4.86 2.66 -17.37
N LEU A 152 -5.81 3.54 -17.71
CA LEU A 152 -7.24 3.28 -17.47
C LEU A 152 -7.85 2.25 -18.41
N GLY A 153 -7.21 1.98 -19.54
CA GLY A 153 -7.58 0.88 -20.44
C GLY A 153 -7.15 -0.51 -19.97
N ASP A 154 -6.43 -0.62 -18.86
CA ASP A 154 -6.01 -1.91 -18.30
C ASP A 154 -7.08 -2.49 -17.36
N ASP A 155 -7.47 -3.76 -17.58
CA ASP A 155 -8.53 -4.43 -16.82
C ASP A 155 -8.28 -4.46 -15.31
N ARG A 156 -7.02 -4.43 -14.87
CA ARG A 156 -6.65 -4.40 -13.43
C ARG A 156 -7.01 -3.08 -12.77
N MET A 157 -7.18 -2.01 -13.55
CA MET A 157 -7.60 -0.70 -13.05
C MET A 157 -9.12 -0.57 -12.97
N ALA A 158 -9.89 -1.56 -13.45
CA ALA A 158 -11.35 -1.49 -13.43
C ALA A 158 -11.86 -1.17 -12.02
N LYS A 159 -12.68 -0.11 -11.90
CA LYS A 159 -13.25 0.37 -10.63
C LYS A 159 -12.27 0.96 -9.62
N VAL A 160 -10.97 1.03 -9.93
CA VAL A 160 -10.00 1.69 -9.07
C VAL A 160 -10.25 3.20 -9.11
N PRO A 161 -10.47 3.87 -7.96
CA PRO A 161 -10.61 5.32 -7.88
C PRO A 161 -9.32 6.02 -8.32
N ILE A 162 -9.46 7.25 -8.82
CA ILE A 162 -8.36 8.02 -9.39
C ILE A 162 -8.34 9.41 -8.76
N LEU A 163 -7.20 9.77 -8.16
CA LEU A 163 -6.89 11.11 -7.70
C LEU A 163 -5.85 11.74 -8.64
N VAL A 164 -6.23 12.80 -9.33
CA VAL A 164 -5.30 13.58 -10.15
C VAL A 164 -4.81 14.79 -9.36
N LEU A 165 -3.49 14.96 -9.29
CA LEU A 165 -2.88 16.13 -8.67
C LEU A 165 -2.37 17.07 -9.76
N ALA A 166 -3.08 18.18 -9.96
CA ALA A 166 -2.68 19.30 -10.81
C ALA A 166 -1.62 20.12 -10.06
N ASN A 167 -0.36 19.67 -10.14
CA ASN A 167 0.73 20.20 -9.34
C ASN A 167 1.37 21.46 -9.94
N LYS A 168 2.12 22.17 -9.11
CA LYS A 168 2.84 23.42 -9.44
C LYS A 168 1.93 24.61 -9.71
N GLN A 169 0.82 24.70 -8.96
CA GLN A 169 -0.12 25.83 -9.02
C GLN A 169 0.54 27.18 -8.65
N ASP A 170 1.72 27.16 -8.03
CA ASP A 170 2.54 28.34 -7.75
C ASP A 170 3.20 28.95 -9.00
N LYS A 171 3.27 28.21 -10.12
CA LYS A 171 3.94 28.66 -11.34
C LYS A 171 3.02 29.44 -12.27
N VAL A 172 3.60 30.43 -12.93
CA VAL A 172 2.93 31.18 -14.00
C VAL A 172 2.55 30.23 -15.14
N GLY A 173 1.30 30.31 -15.59
CA GLY A 173 0.78 29.46 -16.66
C GLY A 173 0.34 28.07 -16.21
N ALA A 174 0.33 27.78 -14.89
CA ALA A 174 -0.25 26.56 -14.37
C ALA A 174 -1.76 26.51 -14.67
N LEU A 175 -2.19 25.41 -15.29
CA LEU A 175 -3.61 25.13 -15.51
C LEU A 175 -4.31 24.88 -14.19
N VAL A 176 -5.49 25.46 -14.01
CA VAL A 176 -6.32 25.18 -12.84
C VAL A 176 -6.84 23.72 -12.87
N PRO A 177 -7.23 23.14 -11.73
CA PRO A 177 -7.67 21.74 -11.67
C PRO A 177 -8.79 21.38 -12.66
N SER A 178 -9.73 22.30 -12.93
CA SER A 178 -10.78 22.10 -13.94
C SER A 178 -10.22 21.93 -15.35
N ASP A 179 -9.26 22.77 -15.73
CA ASP A 179 -8.67 22.75 -17.06
C ASP A 179 -7.79 21.51 -17.26
N VAL A 180 -7.12 21.06 -16.20
CA VAL A 180 -6.40 19.77 -16.21
C VAL A 180 -7.39 18.61 -16.37
N ALA A 181 -8.55 18.65 -15.71
CA ALA A 181 -9.57 17.63 -15.84
C ALA A 181 -10.14 17.54 -17.27
N ASP A 182 -10.39 18.71 -17.89
CA ASP A 182 -10.85 18.81 -19.27
C ASP A 182 -9.77 18.33 -20.26
N ALA A 183 -8.51 18.75 -20.08
CA ALA A 183 -7.42 18.34 -20.94
C ALA A 183 -7.16 16.83 -20.90
N LEU A 184 -7.25 16.23 -19.71
CA LEU A 184 -7.16 14.78 -19.49
C LEU A 184 -8.42 14.02 -19.93
N ASP A 185 -9.48 14.73 -20.35
CA ASP A 185 -10.76 14.15 -20.76
C ASP A 185 -11.34 13.25 -19.65
N LEU A 186 -11.19 13.67 -18.39
CA LEU A 186 -11.66 12.89 -17.24
C LEU A 186 -13.19 12.90 -17.12
N ASN A 187 -13.83 13.94 -17.66
CA ASN A 187 -15.28 14.12 -17.64
C ASN A 187 -16.01 13.10 -18.52
N SER A 188 -15.33 12.48 -19.49
CA SER A 188 -15.90 11.39 -20.29
C SER A 188 -15.86 10.03 -19.59
N ILE A 189 -15.11 9.91 -18.48
CA ILE A 189 -15.02 8.67 -17.69
C ILE A 189 -16.33 8.51 -16.90
N PRO A 190 -17.10 7.44 -17.12
CA PRO A 190 -18.33 7.22 -16.38
C PRO A 190 -18.05 7.07 -14.88
N PRO A 191 -18.87 7.66 -13.98
CA PRO A 191 -18.74 7.46 -12.54
C PRO A 191 -18.83 6.00 -12.11
N SER A 192 -19.50 5.15 -12.89
CA SER A 192 -19.58 3.69 -12.70
C SER A 192 -18.27 2.97 -13.03
N SER A 193 -17.38 3.61 -13.79
CA SER A 193 -16.06 3.07 -14.16
C SER A 193 -15.02 3.43 -13.13
N HIS A 194 -14.88 4.72 -12.79
CA HIS A 194 -13.92 5.19 -11.79
C HIS A 194 -14.48 6.40 -11.02
N LYS A 195 -14.25 6.43 -9.71
CA LYS A 195 -14.45 7.65 -8.92
C LYS A 195 -13.24 8.56 -9.12
N VAL A 196 -13.43 9.67 -9.85
CA VAL A 196 -12.36 10.63 -10.15
C VAL A 196 -12.43 11.85 -9.22
N ARG A 197 -11.27 12.31 -8.76
CA ARG A 197 -11.08 13.60 -8.07
C ARG A 197 -9.85 14.30 -8.63
N VAL A 198 -9.89 15.63 -8.67
CA VAL A 198 -8.77 16.46 -9.13
C VAL A 198 -8.51 17.54 -8.09
N LEU A 199 -7.27 17.67 -7.65
CA LEU A 199 -6.84 18.67 -6.67
C LEU A 199 -5.67 19.50 -7.21
N GLY A 200 -5.68 20.80 -6.92
CA GLY A 200 -4.54 21.67 -7.17
C GLY A 200 -3.52 21.53 -6.06
N THR A 201 -2.25 21.32 -6.40
CA THR A 201 -1.18 21.20 -5.40
C THR A 201 -0.02 22.13 -5.72
N GLN A 202 0.65 22.60 -4.68
CA GLN A 202 1.89 23.35 -4.83
C GLN A 202 2.88 23.02 -3.72
N THR A 203 4.14 22.93 -4.12
CA THR A 203 5.28 22.66 -3.24
C THR A 203 6.43 23.58 -3.65
N PRO A 204 6.31 24.91 -3.41
CA PRO A 204 7.31 25.87 -3.87
C PRO A 204 8.70 25.54 -3.29
N PRO A 205 9.78 25.65 -4.07
CA PRO A 205 11.13 25.42 -3.58
C PRO A 205 11.47 26.37 -2.43
N GLY A 206 12.09 25.85 -1.37
CA GLY A 206 12.50 26.66 -0.21
C GLY A 206 11.36 27.05 0.74
N ALA A 207 10.16 26.47 0.59
CA ALA A 207 9.09 26.64 1.56
C ALA A 207 9.50 26.15 2.95
N THR A 208 9.31 26.99 3.96
CA THR A 208 9.58 26.65 5.37
C THR A 208 8.44 25.88 6.01
N GLU A 209 7.23 26.04 5.49
CA GLU A 209 6.00 25.44 6.01
C GLU A 209 5.27 24.63 4.93
N ARG A 210 4.51 23.63 5.37
CA ARG A 210 3.72 22.75 4.51
C ARG A 210 2.54 23.54 3.95
N HIS A 211 2.40 23.57 2.64
CA HIS A 211 1.27 24.26 2.01
C HIS A 211 -0.05 23.52 2.32
N PRO A 212 -1.18 24.22 2.58
CA PRO A 212 -2.47 23.59 2.90
C PRO A 212 -2.96 22.55 1.89
N SER A 213 -2.63 22.72 0.60
CA SER A 213 -2.98 21.74 -0.44
C SER A 213 -2.40 20.35 -0.15
N ILE A 214 -1.27 20.25 0.56
CA ILE A 214 -0.67 18.94 0.88
C ILE A 214 -1.44 18.26 2.02
N ALA A 215 -2.01 19.01 2.96
CA ALA A 215 -2.91 18.47 3.96
C ALA A 215 -4.24 18.02 3.32
N GLU A 216 -4.72 18.75 2.31
CA GLU A 216 -5.88 18.33 1.51
C GLU A 216 -5.63 17.02 0.76
N VAL A 217 -4.42 16.84 0.19
CA VAL A 217 -4.02 15.56 -0.42
C VAL A 217 -4.09 14.43 0.60
N GLU A 218 -3.48 14.59 1.78
CA GLU A 218 -3.49 13.57 2.84
C GLU A 218 -4.93 13.17 3.23
N ASN A 219 -5.79 14.15 3.46
CA ASN A 219 -7.21 13.92 3.75
C ASN A 219 -7.92 13.18 2.59
N MET A 220 -7.61 13.52 1.34
CA MET A 220 -8.20 12.90 0.17
C MET A 220 -7.72 11.45 -0.01
N LEU A 221 -6.45 11.15 0.29
CA LEU A 221 -5.94 9.77 0.26
C LEU A 221 -6.72 8.89 1.25
N LEU A 222 -6.93 9.38 2.47
CA LEU A 222 -7.72 8.68 3.48
C LEU A 222 -9.18 8.51 3.04
N LEU A 223 -9.83 9.60 2.62
CA LEU A 223 -11.23 9.60 2.20
C LEU A 223 -11.51 8.69 0.99
N MET A 224 -10.57 8.57 0.05
CA MET A 224 -10.74 7.73 -1.14
C MET A 224 -10.41 6.26 -0.88
N CYS A 225 -9.65 5.97 0.18
CA CYS A 225 -9.31 4.62 0.61
C CYS A 225 -10.27 4.05 1.68
N ASP A 226 -11.02 4.91 2.37
CA ASP A 226 -12.14 4.51 3.22
C ASP A 226 -13.34 4.08 2.37
N LYS A 227 -13.88 2.89 2.68
CA LYS A 227 -15.07 2.32 2.05
C LYS A 227 -16.31 2.59 2.88
#